data_AF-A0A257L8L2-F1
#
_entry.id   AF-A0A257L8L2-F1
#
_cell.length_a   1.000
_cell.length_b   1.000
_cell.length_c   1.000
_cell.angle_alpha   90.00
_cell.angle_beta   90.00
_cell.angle_gamma   90.00
#
_symmetry.space_group_name_H-M   'P 1'
#
loop_
_entity.id
_entity.type
_entity.pdbx_description
1 polymer ?
#
loop_
_entity_poly.entity_id
_entity_poly.type
_entity_poly.pdbx_seq_one_letter_code
_entity_poly.pdbx_strand_id
1 'polypeptide(L)'
;MKIIERISLLLFLIGIAFKLLHWAGADIILLVGCAIFFSVSLIHFFKNIRNNIAYSFLYLSFSLWIIYFLFRLLYWPGGPSILFGFKLVFFVPFFVSIAWFALQLQSKTRFRLPQFMLIAFFLFSWSISYRQSDEFYYFFYLNPVLNKTSREYNYRSWDKYSWFLYNVKKQEEAIEANTKAQEALDKQLNLFEDPITKEYSTILKQHRQLILDHTWRSFR
;
A
#
# COMPACT_ATOMS: atom_id res chain seq x y z
N MET A 1 -20.67 -16.38 9.67
CA MET A 1 -20.10 -15.34 8.77
C MET A 1 -19.56 -14.12 9.53
N LYS A 2 -20.35 -13.47 10.41
CA LYS A 2 -19.90 -12.27 11.17
C LYS A 2 -18.60 -12.46 11.99
N ILE A 3 -18.36 -13.64 12.56
CA ILE A 3 -17.12 -13.93 13.30
C ILE A 3 -15.91 -13.96 12.34
N ILE A 4 -16.02 -14.69 11.23
CA ILE A 4 -14.96 -14.81 10.22
C ILE A 4 -14.61 -13.42 9.65
N GLU A 5 -15.62 -12.61 9.36
CA GLU A 5 -15.44 -11.21 8.94
C GLU A 5 -14.58 -10.41 9.93
N ARG A 6 -14.96 -10.42 11.22
CA ARG A 6 -14.20 -9.72 12.28
C ARG A 6 -12.78 -10.26 12.42
N ILE A 7 -12.60 -11.58 12.35
CA ILE A 7 -11.27 -12.21 12.41
C ILE A 7 -10.42 -11.76 11.21
N SER A 8 -10.98 -11.73 10.00
CA SER A 8 -10.23 -11.31 8.82
C SER A 8 -9.82 -9.83 8.85
N LEU A 9 -10.68 -8.94 9.37
CA LEU A 9 -10.33 -7.55 9.62
C LEU A 9 -9.26 -7.42 10.70
N LEU A 10 -9.37 -8.18 11.80
CA LEU A 10 -8.37 -8.18 12.87
C LEU A 10 -7.01 -8.64 12.33
N LEU A 11 -7.00 -9.69 11.52
CA LEU A 11 -5.78 -10.20 10.88
C LEU A 11 -5.15 -9.15 9.96
N PHE A 12 -5.95 -8.44 9.18
CA PHE A 12 -5.48 -7.32 8.36
C PHE A 12 -4.88 -6.19 9.20
N LEU A 13 -5.53 -5.78 10.29
CA LEU A 13 -5.03 -4.75 11.20
C LEU A 13 -3.73 -5.17 11.91
N ILE A 14 -3.61 -6.43 12.33
CA ILE A 14 -2.37 -7.00 12.88
C ILE A 14 -1.26 -6.94 11.83
N GLY A 15 -1.57 -7.27 10.56
CA GLY A 15 -0.64 -7.14 9.45
C GLY A 15 -0.12 -5.71 9.27
N ILE A 16 -0.96 -4.69 9.41
CA ILE A 16 -0.54 -3.28 9.36
C ILE A 16 0.42 -2.97 10.52
N ALA A 17 0.08 -3.38 11.73
CA ALA A 17 0.95 -3.17 12.90
C ALA A 17 2.32 -3.83 12.70
N PHE A 18 2.35 -5.07 12.20
CA PHE A 18 3.61 -5.78 11.91
C PHE A 18 4.40 -5.11 10.79
N LYS A 19 3.71 -4.54 9.80
CA LYS A 19 4.34 -3.79 8.71
C LYS A 19 5.04 -2.54 9.25
N LEU A 20 4.40 -1.81 10.16
CA LEU A 20 4.96 -0.65 10.84
C LEU A 20 6.16 -1.01 11.72
N LEU A 21 6.15 -2.22 12.29
CA LEU A 21 7.26 -2.74 13.11
C LEU A 21 8.36 -3.44 12.29
N HIS A 22 8.25 -3.46 10.96
CA HIS A 22 9.15 -4.18 10.05
C HIS A 22 9.31 -5.68 10.37
N TRP A 23 8.28 -6.32 10.93
CA TRP A 23 8.33 -7.76 11.23
C TRP A 23 8.25 -8.61 9.96
N ALA A 24 9.05 -9.67 9.92
CA ALA A 24 9.04 -10.64 8.84
C ALA A 24 7.65 -11.27 8.70
N GLY A 25 7.17 -11.43 7.47
CA GLY A 25 5.86 -12.03 7.18
C GLY A 25 4.66 -11.08 7.30
N ALA A 26 4.85 -9.79 7.65
CA ALA A 26 3.77 -8.81 7.69
C ALA A 26 2.94 -8.75 6.39
N ASP A 27 3.63 -8.84 5.25
CA ASP A 27 3.00 -8.79 3.92
C ASP A 27 2.09 -10.01 3.66
N ILE A 28 2.49 -11.19 4.15
CA ILE A 28 1.70 -12.42 4.03
C ILE A 28 0.43 -12.30 4.88
N ILE A 29 0.55 -11.82 6.12
CA ILE A 29 -0.59 -11.62 7.03
C ILE A 29 -1.59 -10.63 6.43
N LEU A 30 -1.10 -9.51 5.87
CA LEU A 30 -1.92 -8.52 5.16
C LEU A 30 -2.68 -9.14 3.98
N LEU A 31 -1.98 -9.92 3.15
CA LEU A 31 -2.57 -10.58 1.98
C LEU A 31 -3.65 -11.59 2.39
N VAL A 32 -3.38 -12.44 3.39
CA VAL A 32 -4.33 -13.44 3.88
C VAL A 32 -5.57 -12.78 4.49
N GLY A 33 -5.38 -11.77 5.35
CA GLY A 33 -6.50 -11.02 5.94
C GLY A 33 -7.39 -10.37 4.87
N CYS A 34 -6.77 -9.74 3.87
CA CYS A 34 -7.47 -9.13 2.74
C CYS A 34 -8.23 -10.18 1.90
N ALA A 35 -7.60 -11.31 1.57
CA ALA A 35 -8.20 -12.36 0.73
C ALA A 35 -9.41 -13.00 1.41
N ILE A 36 -9.32 -13.30 2.71
CA ILE A 36 -10.44 -13.87 3.49
C ILE A 36 -11.58 -12.85 3.56
N PHE A 37 -11.28 -11.58 3.89
CA PHE A 37 -12.32 -10.54 4.00
C PHE A 37 -13.03 -10.32 2.66
N PHE A 38 -12.28 -10.25 1.56
CA PHE A 38 -12.85 -10.13 0.21
C PHE A 38 -13.74 -11.32 -0.15
N SER A 39 -13.30 -12.55 0.14
CA SER A 39 -14.10 -13.76 -0.11
C SER A 39 -15.42 -13.75 0.66
N VAL A 40 -15.39 -13.37 1.94
CA VAL A 40 -16.59 -13.24 2.79
C VAL A 40 -17.52 -12.13 2.27
N SER A 41 -16.96 -11.01 1.82
CA SER A 41 -17.70 -9.91 1.20
C SER A 41 -18.42 -10.34 -0.09
N LEU A 42 -17.76 -11.11 -0.96
CA LEU A 42 -18.39 -11.66 -2.17
C LEU A 42 -19.57 -12.57 -1.83
N ILE A 43 -19.43 -13.45 -0.84
CA ILE A 43 -20.54 -14.29 -0.38
C ILE A 43 -21.70 -13.42 0.12
N HIS A 44 -21.42 -12.37 0.90
CA HIS A 44 -22.43 -11.42 1.34
C HIS A 44 -23.12 -10.71 0.18
N PHE A 45 -22.35 -10.30 -0.83
CA PHE A 45 -22.87 -9.63 -2.02
C PHE A 45 -23.88 -10.51 -2.75
N PHE A 46 -23.50 -11.72 -3.15
CA PHE A 46 -24.38 -12.63 -3.91
C PHE A 46 -25.60 -13.08 -3.10
N LYS A 47 -25.45 -13.29 -1.79
CA LYS A 47 -26.56 -13.75 -0.93
C LYS A 47 -27.61 -12.67 -0.69
N ASN A 48 -27.22 -11.39 -0.70
CA ASN A 48 -28.12 -10.29 -0.34
C ASN A 48 -28.54 -9.43 -1.54
N ILE A 49 -27.99 -9.62 -2.75
CA ILE A 49 -28.29 -8.73 -3.88
C ILE A 49 -29.77 -8.70 -4.28
N ARG A 50 -30.53 -9.77 -4.05
CA ARG A 50 -31.96 -9.80 -4.36
C ARG A 50 -32.82 -9.16 -3.27
N ASN A 51 -32.36 -9.15 -2.02
CA ASN A 51 -33.17 -8.78 -0.85
C ASN A 51 -32.79 -7.41 -0.29
N ASN A 52 -31.50 -7.06 -0.32
CA ASN A 52 -30.96 -5.83 0.23
C ASN A 52 -29.68 -5.43 -0.53
N ILE A 53 -29.88 -4.78 -1.68
CA ILE A 53 -28.79 -4.33 -2.57
C ILE A 53 -27.86 -3.36 -1.83
N ALA A 54 -28.40 -2.42 -1.05
CA ALA A 54 -27.59 -1.46 -0.29
C ALA A 54 -26.64 -2.17 0.69
N TYR A 55 -27.12 -3.19 1.40
CA TYR A 55 -26.28 -3.99 2.29
C TYR A 55 -25.22 -4.77 1.52
N SER A 56 -25.53 -5.36 0.36
CA SER A 56 -24.53 -6.03 -0.49
C SER A 56 -23.40 -5.08 -0.92
N PHE A 57 -23.76 -3.88 -1.38
CA PHE A 57 -22.79 -2.89 -1.85
C PHE A 57 -21.96 -2.29 -0.71
N LEU A 58 -22.49 -2.24 0.51
CA LEU A 58 -21.74 -1.80 1.70
C LEU A 58 -20.48 -2.67 1.92
N TYR A 59 -20.68 -3.99 1.97
CA TYR A 59 -19.59 -4.96 2.20
C TYR A 59 -18.60 -4.99 1.04
N LEU A 60 -19.11 -4.96 -0.18
CA LEU A 60 -18.27 -4.89 -1.37
C LEU A 60 -17.38 -3.64 -1.33
N SER A 61 -17.95 -2.48 -1.00
CA SER A 61 -17.20 -1.21 -0.87
C SER A 61 -16.07 -1.33 0.16
N PHE A 62 -16.34 -1.85 1.36
CA PHE A 62 -15.29 -2.08 2.36
C PHE A 62 -14.15 -2.94 1.83
N SER A 63 -14.47 -4.06 1.21
CA SER A 63 -13.45 -4.99 0.73
C SER A 63 -12.59 -4.40 -0.39
N LEU A 64 -13.19 -3.65 -1.30
CA LEU A 64 -12.47 -2.98 -2.39
C LEU A 64 -11.58 -1.84 -1.87
N TRP A 65 -12.03 -1.09 -0.86
CA TRP A 65 -11.18 -0.08 -0.22
C TRP A 65 -9.99 -0.70 0.54
N ILE A 66 -10.19 -1.84 1.19
CA ILE A 66 -9.09 -2.60 1.82
C ILE A 66 -8.08 -3.06 0.77
N ILE A 67 -8.55 -3.57 -0.37
CA ILE A 67 -7.69 -3.95 -1.50
C ILE A 67 -6.91 -2.74 -2.00
N TYR A 68 -7.57 -1.60 -2.24
CA TYR A 68 -6.90 -0.37 -2.64
C TYR A 68 -5.81 0.05 -1.64
N PHE A 69 -6.14 0.02 -0.35
CA PHE A 69 -5.20 0.36 0.71
C PHE A 69 -4.01 -0.63 0.78
N LEU A 70 -4.27 -1.92 0.58
CA LEU A 70 -3.23 -2.96 0.49
C LEU A 70 -2.26 -2.68 -0.66
N PHE A 71 -2.77 -2.34 -1.85
CA PHE A 71 -1.92 -1.97 -2.99
C PHE A 71 -1.02 -0.77 -2.66
N ARG A 72 -1.57 0.23 -1.97
CA ARG A 72 -0.80 1.39 -1.50
C ARG A 72 0.26 0.99 -0.48
N LEU A 73 -0.04 0.08 0.46
CA LEU A 73 0.88 -0.36 1.51
C LEU A 73 2.01 -1.27 1.03
N LEU A 74 1.72 -2.19 0.09
CA LEU A 74 2.70 -3.16 -0.40
C LEU A 74 3.59 -2.61 -1.51
N TYR A 75 3.22 -1.49 -2.12
CA TYR A 75 3.98 -0.85 -3.21
C TYR A 75 4.42 -1.85 -4.27
N TRP A 76 3.44 -2.61 -4.78
CA TRP A 76 3.67 -3.63 -5.79
C TRP A 76 4.39 -2.99 -7.00
N PRO A 77 5.62 -3.42 -7.37
CA PRO A 77 6.47 -2.78 -8.40
C PRO A 77 5.95 -2.90 -9.85
N GLY A 78 4.69 -3.30 -10.01
CA GLY A 78 3.94 -3.43 -11.26
C GLY A 78 2.50 -2.95 -11.09
N GLY A 79 2.21 -2.10 -10.09
CA GLY A 79 0.95 -1.37 -10.03
C GLY A 79 0.70 -0.65 -11.38
N PRO A 80 -0.56 -0.50 -11.84
CA PRO A 80 -0.92 -0.56 -13.25
C PRO A 80 -0.07 0.35 -14.16
N SER A 81 1.07 -0.14 -14.62
CA SER A 81 2.04 0.60 -15.43
C SER A 81 1.58 0.73 -16.88
N ILE A 82 0.42 0.17 -17.21
CA ILE A 82 -0.12 0.11 -18.56
C ILE A 82 -1.42 0.94 -18.52
N LEU A 83 -1.27 2.22 -18.90
CA LEU A 83 -2.30 3.21 -19.25
C LEU A 83 -2.97 4.04 -18.14
N PHE A 84 -3.17 3.58 -16.89
CA PHE A 84 -3.90 4.37 -15.87
C PHE A 84 -3.39 4.34 -14.41
N GLY A 85 -2.33 3.60 -14.05
CA GLY A 85 -1.71 3.67 -12.72
C GLY A 85 -2.56 3.19 -11.54
N PHE A 86 -2.11 3.49 -10.31
CA PHE A 86 -2.87 3.32 -9.06
C PHE A 86 -4.27 3.96 -9.08
N LYS A 87 -4.54 4.86 -10.03
CA LYS A 87 -5.82 5.55 -10.18
C LYS A 87 -6.96 4.60 -10.57
N LEU A 88 -6.73 3.54 -11.35
CA LEU A 88 -7.79 2.54 -11.62
C LEU A 88 -8.23 1.79 -10.37
N VAL A 89 -7.25 1.39 -9.55
CA VAL A 89 -7.51 0.68 -8.29
C VAL A 89 -8.30 1.57 -7.33
N PHE A 90 -8.21 2.90 -7.47
CA PHE A 90 -9.03 3.86 -6.75
C PHE A 90 -10.45 4.02 -7.33
N PHE A 91 -10.59 4.10 -8.66
CA PHE A 91 -11.89 4.36 -9.28
C PHE A 91 -12.92 3.24 -9.04
N VAL A 92 -12.49 1.98 -9.00
CA VAL A 92 -13.38 0.84 -8.74
C VAL A 92 -14.08 0.96 -7.37
N PRO A 93 -13.37 1.01 -6.22
CA PRO A 93 -14.02 1.21 -4.92
C PRO A 93 -14.75 2.55 -4.82
N PHE A 94 -14.28 3.60 -5.49
CA PHE A 94 -14.95 4.89 -5.52
C PHE A 94 -16.36 4.77 -6.11
N PHE A 95 -16.50 4.27 -7.35
CA PHE A 95 -17.82 4.15 -7.99
C PHE A 95 -18.74 3.17 -7.28
N VAL A 96 -18.20 2.07 -6.74
CA VAL A 96 -18.99 1.12 -5.93
C VAL A 96 -19.51 1.80 -4.65
N SER A 97 -18.73 2.68 -4.02
CA SER A 97 -19.15 3.45 -2.84
C SER A 97 -20.20 4.51 -3.19
N ILE A 98 -20.09 5.16 -4.35
CA ILE A 98 -21.12 6.08 -4.84
C ILE A 98 -22.43 5.34 -5.11
N ALA A 99 -22.37 4.16 -5.75
CA ALA A 99 -23.54 3.31 -5.95
C ALA A 99 -24.17 2.89 -4.62
N TRP A 100 -23.35 2.48 -3.65
CA TRP A 100 -23.80 2.20 -2.28
C TRP A 100 -24.53 3.40 -1.67
N PHE A 101 -23.95 4.60 -1.75
CA PHE A 101 -24.55 5.81 -1.17
C PHE A 101 -25.90 6.15 -1.80
N ALA A 102 -26.01 6.05 -3.13
CA ALA A 102 -27.27 6.25 -3.85
C ALA A 102 -28.36 5.25 -3.41
N LEU A 103 -28.02 3.97 -3.28
CA LEU A 103 -28.93 2.93 -2.80
C LEU A 103 -29.34 3.15 -1.35
N GLN A 104 -28.41 3.57 -0.49
CA GLN A 104 -28.67 3.88 0.92
C GLN A 104 -29.70 5.01 1.04
N LEU A 105 -29.56 6.08 0.26
CA LEU A 105 -30.52 7.19 0.21
C LEU A 105 -31.90 6.75 -0.28
N GLN A 106 -31.96 5.93 -1.34
CA GLN A 106 -33.23 5.40 -1.87
C GLN A 106 -33.96 4.50 -0.86
N SER A 107 -33.21 3.66 -0.13
CA SER A 107 -33.78 2.72 0.84
C SER A 107 -34.38 3.38 2.09
N LYS A 108 -34.11 4.67 2.33
CA LYS A 108 -34.49 5.43 3.55
C LYS A 108 -34.12 4.72 4.86
N THR A 109 -33.10 3.87 4.84
CA THR A 109 -32.67 3.13 6.04
C THR A 109 -31.83 4.05 6.94
N ARG A 110 -31.99 3.92 8.26
CA ARG A 110 -31.19 4.68 9.23
C ARG A 110 -29.73 4.28 9.15
N PHE A 111 -28.84 5.27 9.20
CA PHE A 111 -27.40 5.04 9.30
C PHE A 111 -27.07 4.33 10.62
N ARG A 112 -26.26 3.27 10.54
CA ARG A 112 -25.68 2.56 11.68
C ARG A 112 -24.16 2.66 11.62
N LEU A 113 -23.49 2.10 12.62
CA LEU A 113 -22.03 2.15 12.75
C LEU A 113 -21.29 1.70 11.46
N PRO A 114 -21.64 0.60 10.77
CA PRO A 114 -20.92 0.19 9.56
C PRO A 114 -20.96 1.24 8.43
N GLN A 115 -22.06 1.96 8.28
CA GLN A 115 -22.18 3.02 7.27
C GLN A 115 -21.28 4.21 7.60
N PHE A 116 -21.24 4.64 8.87
CA PHE A 116 -20.32 5.69 9.31
C PHE A 116 -18.86 5.28 9.16
N MET A 117 -18.53 4.03 9.47
CA MET A 117 -17.18 3.49 9.25
C MET A 117 -16.81 3.48 7.77
N LEU A 118 -17.73 3.13 6.87
CA LEU A 118 -17.46 3.18 5.43
C LEU A 118 -17.23 4.62 4.96
N ILE A 119 -18.06 5.57 5.41
CA ILE A 119 -17.89 6.98 5.06
C ILE A 119 -16.53 7.50 5.54
N ALA A 120 -16.17 7.21 6.81
CA ALA A 120 -14.87 7.59 7.34
C ALA A 120 -13.73 6.96 6.54
N PHE A 121 -13.82 5.67 6.21
CA PHE A 121 -12.80 4.97 5.45
C PHE A 121 -12.70 5.44 4.00
N PHE A 122 -13.83 5.78 3.38
CA PHE A 122 -13.91 6.41 2.06
C PHE A 122 -13.19 7.77 2.07
N LEU A 123 -13.50 8.65 3.02
CA LEU A 123 -12.87 9.98 3.13
C LEU A 123 -11.37 9.85 3.41
N PHE A 124 -10.97 8.91 4.26
CA PHE A 124 -9.56 8.59 4.52
C PHE A 124 -8.83 8.14 3.24
N SER A 125 -9.41 7.20 2.50
CA SER A 125 -8.83 6.66 1.27
C SER A 125 -8.79 7.69 0.15
N TRP A 126 -9.82 8.53 0.06
CA TRP A 126 -9.88 9.70 -0.81
C TRP A 126 -8.76 10.70 -0.48
N SER A 127 -8.54 11.02 0.81
CA SER A 127 -7.45 11.89 1.22
C SER A 127 -6.06 11.34 0.83
N ILE A 128 -5.83 10.03 1.02
CA ILE A 128 -4.56 9.39 0.66
C ILE A 128 -4.35 9.30 -0.86
N SER A 129 -5.41 9.31 -1.67
CA SER A 129 -5.27 9.17 -3.12
C SER A 129 -4.59 10.37 -3.79
N TYR A 130 -4.66 11.56 -3.16
CA TYR A 130 -3.94 12.75 -3.61
C TYR A 130 -2.46 12.75 -3.24
N ARG A 131 -2.04 11.92 -2.28
CA ARG A 131 -0.65 11.85 -1.83
C ARG A 131 0.19 11.09 -2.85
N GLN A 132 1.32 11.68 -3.22
CA GLN A 132 2.28 11.03 -4.11
C GLN A 132 2.87 9.77 -3.43
N SER A 133 3.30 8.81 -4.25
CA SER A 133 3.77 7.51 -3.76
C SER A 133 5.10 7.61 -3.00
N ASP A 134 5.95 8.60 -3.31
CA ASP A 134 7.20 8.90 -2.60
C ASP A 134 6.93 9.30 -1.15
N GLU A 135 5.99 10.23 -0.90
CA GLU A 135 5.61 10.66 0.44
C GLU A 135 5.05 9.51 1.28
N PHE A 136 4.15 8.72 0.68
CA PHE A 136 3.54 7.57 1.34
C PHE A 136 4.63 6.54 1.67
N TYR A 137 5.53 6.24 0.72
CA TYR A 137 6.61 5.27 0.90
C TYR A 137 7.58 5.69 2.01
N TYR A 138 8.00 6.94 1.98
CA TYR A 138 8.88 7.51 2.99
C TYR A 138 8.27 7.36 4.40
N PHE A 139 6.98 7.68 4.55
CA PHE A 139 6.29 7.59 5.84
C PHE A 139 6.36 6.18 6.44
N PHE A 140 6.10 5.14 5.65
CA PHE A 140 6.05 3.77 6.17
C PHE A 140 7.42 3.11 6.32
N TYR A 141 8.42 3.46 5.50
CA TYR A 141 9.69 2.72 5.45
C TYR A 141 10.90 3.50 5.98
N LEU A 142 10.89 4.83 5.93
CA LEU A 142 12.08 5.65 6.17
C LEU A 142 11.88 6.77 7.19
N ASN A 143 10.65 6.99 7.65
CA ASN A 143 10.31 8.00 8.64
C ASN A 143 11.18 7.86 9.91
N PRO A 144 11.87 8.92 10.36
CA PRO A 144 12.81 8.84 11.49
C PRO A 144 12.14 8.48 12.83
N VAL A 145 10.85 8.78 12.99
CA VAL A 145 10.09 8.50 14.22
C VAL A 145 9.72 7.03 14.30
N LEU A 146 9.20 6.47 13.19
CA LEU A 146 8.76 5.07 13.14
C LEU A 146 9.93 4.11 12.92
N ASN A 147 10.94 4.53 12.15
CA ASN A 147 11.96 3.67 11.56
C ASN A 147 13.38 4.11 11.95
N LYS A 148 13.56 4.62 13.18
CA LYS A 148 14.84 5.18 13.66
C LYS A 148 16.03 4.25 13.40
N THR A 149 15.89 2.98 13.77
CA THR A 149 16.95 1.98 13.62
C THR A 149 16.97 1.36 12.22
N SER A 150 15.82 0.99 11.69
CA SER A 150 15.74 0.26 10.41
C SER A 150 16.24 1.11 9.23
N ARG A 151 16.01 2.43 9.23
CA ARG A 151 16.44 3.31 8.14
C ARG A 151 17.95 3.40 7.97
N GLU A 152 18.75 3.07 8.99
CA GLU A 152 20.21 3.15 8.90
C GLU A 152 20.84 1.97 8.15
N TYR A 153 20.12 0.85 8.07
CA TYR A 153 20.61 -0.39 7.45
C TYR A 153 19.76 -0.83 6.24
N ASN A 154 18.55 -0.29 6.08
CA ASN A 154 17.62 -0.71 5.03
C ASN A 154 17.93 -0.04 3.68
N TYR A 155 19.07 -0.42 3.09
CA TYR A 155 19.55 0.08 1.81
C TYR A 155 18.52 -0.13 0.68
N ARG A 156 17.78 -1.26 0.70
CA ARG A 156 16.75 -1.57 -0.31
C ARG A 156 15.61 -0.56 -0.27
N SER A 157 15.22 -0.10 0.91
CA SER A 157 14.15 0.89 1.03
C SER A 157 14.61 2.27 0.57
N TRP A 158 15.85 2.66 0.88
CA TRP A 158 16.42 3.90 0.36
C TRP A 158 16.55 3.88 -1.17
N ASP A 159 17.00 2.77 -1.75
CA ASP A 159 17.12 2.65 -3.20
C ASP A 159 15.76 2.71 -3.89
N LYS A 160 14.76 1.98 -3.39
CA LYS A 160 13.39 2.05 -3.89
C LYS A 160 12.78 3.45 -3.73
N TYR A 161 13.10 4.15 -2.64
CA TYR A 161 12.70 5.54 -2.45
C TYR A 161 13.34 6.49 -3.47
N SER A 162 14.62 6.29 -3.80
CA SER A 162 15.29 7.07 -4.85
C SER A 162 14.59 6.93 -6.21
N TRP A 163 14.11 5.72 -6.53
CA TRP A 163 13.32 5.49 -7.74
C TRP A 163 11.97 6.23 -7.73
N PHE A 164 11.30 6.29 -6.57
CA PHE A 164 10.06 7.07 -6.45
C PHE A 164 10.30 8.57 -6.68
N LEU A 165 11.34 9.12 -6.07
CA LEU A 165 11.74 10.52 -6.23
C LEU A 165 12.10 10.85 -7.68
N TYR A 166 12.84 9.95 -8.35
CA TYR A 166 13.16 10.06 -9.76
C TYR A 166 11.91 10.14 -10.64
N ASN A 167 10.93 9.25 -10.41
CA ASN A 167 9.68 9.22 -11.19
C ASN A 167 8.84 10.50 -11.05
N VAL A 168 8.90 11.17 -9.90
CA VAL A 168 8.23 12.45 -9.67
C VAL A 168 9.10 13.66 -10.02
N LYS A 169 10.20 13.43 -10.75
CA LYS A 169 11.15 14.45 -11.24
C LYS A 169 11.88 15.23 -10.13
N LYS A 170 12.02 14.65 -8.94
CA LYS A 170 12.82 15.19 -7.82
C LYS A 170 14.24 14.64 -7.89
N GLN A 171 15.00 15.12 -8.87
CA GLN A 171 16.29 14.54 -9.26
C GLN A 171 17.34 14.60 -8.14
N GLU A 172 17.52 15.76 -7.53
CA GLU A 172 18.53 15.97 -6.47
C GLU A 172 18.21 15.11 -5.25
N GLU A 173 16.94 15.09 -4.82
CA GLU A 173 16.48 14.23 -3.73
C GLU A 173 16.69 12.74 -4.05
N ALA A 174 16.49 12.32 -5.31
CA ALA A 174 16.74 10.94 -5.73
C ALA A 174 18.23 10.57 -5.60
N ILE A 175 19.15 11.46 -5.98
CA ILE A 175 20.60 11.26 -5.82
C ILE A 175 20.96 11.17 -4.34
N GLU A 176 20.38 12.04 -3.49
CA GLU A 176 20.58 12.02 -2.05
C GLU A 176 20.07 10.70 -1.43
N ALA A 177 18.87 10.26 -1.81
CA ALA A 177 18.29 9.00 -1.35
C ALA A 177 19.12 7.79 -1.77
N ASN A 178 19.65 7.76 -3.01
CA ASN A 178 20.55 6.70 -3.46
C ASN A 178 21.89 6.74 -2.69
N THR A 179 22.40 7.93 -2.36
CA THR A 179 23.60 8.07 -1.53
C THR A 179 23.37 7.46 -0.14
N LYS A 180 22.22 7.73 0.49
CA LYS A 180 21.82 7.09 1.76
C LYS A 180 21.66 5.57 1.62
N ALA A 181 21.22 5.08 0.46
CA ALA A 181 21.18 3.64 0.18
C ALA A 181 22.58 3.02 0.19
N GLN A 182 23.56 3.68 -0.43
CA GLN A 182 24.96 3.25 -0.44
C GLN A 182 25.55 3.26 0.96
N GLU A 183 25.36 4.34 1.73
CA GLU A 183 25.81 4.43 3.12
C GLU A 183 25.22 3.33 4.01
N ALA A 184 23.92 3.03 3.86
CA ALA A 184 23.25 1.97 4.59
C ALA A 184 23.79 0.58 4.21
N LEU A 185 24.12 0.38 2.93
CA LEU A 185 24.72 -0.86 2.44
C LEU A 185 26.12 -1.06 3.01
N ASP A 186 26.95 -0.02 2.98
CA ASP A 186 28.32 -0.05 3.51
C ASP A 186 28.33 -0.36 5.01
N LYS A 187 27.42 0.27 5.78
CA LYS A 187 27.20 -0.08 7.19
C LYS A 187 26.85 -1.55 7.39
N GLN A 188 25.99 -2.10 6.54
CA GLN A 188 25.59 -3.50 6.63
C GLN A 188 26.74 -4.45 6.26
N LEU A 189 27.51 -4.15 5.21
CA LEU A 189 28.67 -4.95 4.79
C LEU A 189 29.76 -4.98 5.86
N ASN A 190 29.96 -3.87 6.59
CA ASN A 190 30.91 -3.82 7.70
C ASN A 190 30.50 -4.71 8.90
N LEU A 191 29.21 -5.03 9.03
CA LEU A 191 28.69 -5.90 10.09
C LEU A 191 28.63 -7.37 9.65
N PHE A 192 28.27 -7.61 8.39
CA PHE A 192 28.05 -8.95 7.84
C PHE A 192 28.58 -9.01 6.40
N GLU A 193 29.63 -9.81 6.17
CA GLU A 193 30.09 -10.11 4.82
C GLU A 193 29.15 -11.12 4.17
N ASP A 194 28.17 -10.61 3.42
CA ASP A 194 27.24 -11.42 2.63
C ASP A 194 27.47 -11.18 1.13
N PRO A 195 27.77 -12.24 0.34
CA PRO A 195 27.96 -12.14 -1.10
C PRO A 195 26.81 -11.45 -1.84
N ILE A 196 25.55 -11.68 -1.41
CA ILE A 196 24.37 -11.08 -2.04
C ILE A 196 24.35 -9.57 -1.81
N THR A 197 24.65 -9.14 -0.58
CA THR A 197 24.76 -7.73 -0.22
C THR A 197 25.88 -7.03 -1.00
N LYS A 198 27.01 -7.72 -1.25
CA LYS A 198 28.12 -7.19 -2.04
C LYS A 198 27.75 -6.99 -3.51
N GLU A 199 27.04 -7.94 -4.11
CA GLU A 199 26.53 -7.82 -5.49
C GLU A 199 25.61 -6.60 -5.64
N TYR A 200 24.78 -6.34 -4.63
CA TYR A 200 23.85 -5.20 -4.63
C TYR A 200 24.54 -3.83 -4.68
N SER A 201 25.80 -3.71 -4.23
CA SER A 201 26.59 -2.47 -4.36
C SER A 201 26.76 -2.05 -5.82
N THR A 202 26.95 -3.03 -6.72
CA THR A 202 27.07 -2.78 -8.16
C THR A 202 25.74 -2.26 -8.72
N ILE A 203 24.62 -2.85 -8.28
CA ILE A 203 23.27 -2.43 -8.67
C ILE A 203 23.00 -0.99 -8.23
N LEU A 204 23.32 -0.62 -6.98
CA LEU A 204 23.13 0.75 -6.48
C LEU A 204 23.91 1.80 -7.29
N LYS A 205 25.14 1.46 -7.70
CA LYS A 205 25.96 2.35 -8.55
C LYS A 205 25.38 2.48 -9.95
N GLN A 206 24.87 1.39 -10.52
CA GLN A 206 24.14 1.43 -11.79
C GLN A 206 22.89 2.30 -11.68
N HIS A 207 22.09 2.14 -10.63
CA HIS A 207 20.92 2.97 -10.37
C HIS A 207 21.29 4.46 -10.27
N ARG A 208 22.37 4.80 -9.56
CA ARG A 208 22.89 6.18 -9.52
C ARG A 208 23.20 6.73 -10.91
N GLN A 209 23.87 5.95 -11.75
CA GLN A 209 24.19 6.36 -13.11
C GLN A 209 22.91 6.56 -13.95
N LEU A 210 21.93 5.67 -13.83
CA LEU A 210 20.64 5.80 -14.50
C LEU A 210 19.85 7.05 -14.05
N ILE A 211 19.96 7.43 -12.77
CA ILE A 211 19.44 8.70 -12.27
C ILE A 211 20.14 9.84 -13.01
N LEU A 212 21.48 9.93 -12.93
CA LEU A 212 22.28 11.00 -13.52
C LEU A 212 22.06 11.16 -15.04
N ASP A 213 21.93 10.05 -15.75
CA ASP A 213 21.71 10.04 -17.20
C ASP A 213 20.25 10.27 -17.61
N HIS A 214 19.32 10.36 -16.65
CA HIS A 214 17.88 10.45 -16.88
C HIS A 214 17.31 9.29 -17.70
N THR A 215 17.82 8.07 -17.48
CA THR A 215 17.45 6.87 -18.23
C THR A 215 16.80 5.76 -17.38
N TRP A 216 16.47 6.02 -16.11
CA TRP A 216 15.93 4.99 -15.22
C TRP A 216 14.46 4.64 -15.52
N ARG A 217 14.22 3.64 -16.39
CA ARG A 217 12.86 3.28 -16.84
C ARG A 217 12.12 2.30 -15.93
N SER A 218 12.83 1.46 -15.20
CA SER A 218 12.23 0.43 -14.35
C SER A 218 13.11 0.14 -13.14
N PHE A 219 12.48 -0.05 -11.98
CA PHE A 219 13.13 -0.61 -10.81
C PHE A 219 13.21 -2.13 -10.98
N ARG A 220 14.43 -2.68 -11.02
CA ARG A 220 14.67 -4.13 -11.05
C ARG A 220 15.38 -4.57 -9.77
#